data_AF-A0A2P5NST4-F1
#
_entry.id   AF-A0A2P5NST4-F1
#
_cell.length_a   1.000
_cell.length_b   1.000
_cell.length_c   1.000
_cell.angle_alpha   90.00
_cell.angle_beta   90.00
_cell.angle_gamma   90.00
#
_symmetry.space_group_name_H-M   'P 1'
#
loop_
_entity.id
_entity.type
_entity.pdbx_description
1 polymer ?
#
loop_
_entity_poly.entity_id
_entity_poly.type
_entity_poly.pdbx_seq_one_letter_code
_entity_poly.pdbx_strand_id
1 'polypeptide(L)'
;MSFTGWPPRILMACALLAFLAPAPAGAISMDKSSTIRDQCEISIGPDLIGVVAYMPDRSRDRFCGDFPSTGRIILTIDLIAERLRELPIDVRIVKEPAGRSLTEEDDLAPFTIATFSPRRYPGGAVTVEHDFTETGDYAMFITATEASGTRRTTRFGFSVGGPLQFYATAFLAGVFLAGAVFAYWRHSNGEVKGARRRI
;
A
#
# COMPACT_ATOMS: atom_id res chain seq x y z
N MET A 1 -1.73 27.04 -58.51
CA MET A 1 -0.96 28.01 -57.70
C MET A 1 -1.31 27.76 -56.23
N SER A 2 -0.78 26.71 -55.60
CA SER A 2 0.47 26.69 -54.81
C SER A 2 0.41 27.56 -53.55
N PHE A 3 -0.32 27.10 -52.53
CA PHE A 3 -0.15 27.53 -51.14
C PHE A 3 0.93 26.65 -50.49
N THR A 4 2.19 26.98 -50.74
CA THR A 4 3.36 26.39 -50.07
C THR A 4 4.20 27.52 -49.50
N GLY A 5 4.29 27.63 -48.17
CA GLY A 5 5.16 28.62 -47.58
C GLY A 5 4.93 28.94 -46.10
N TRP A 6 4.75 27.94 -45.23
CA TRP A 6 4.98 28.18 -43.80
C TRP A 6 6.36 27.61 -43.44
N PRO A 7 7.28 28.41 -42.86
CA PRO A 7 8.65 27.97 -42.63
C PRO A 7 8.66 26.82 -41.61
N PRO A 8 9.54 25.81 -41.80
CA PRO A 8 9.59 24.59 -40.97
C PRO A 8 9.86 24.88 -39.49
N ARG A 9 10.33 26.09 -39.15
CA ARG A 9 10.53 26.57 -37.78
C ARG A 9 9.23 26.80 -37.01
N ILE A 10 8.15 27.19 -37.68
CA ILE A 10 6.85 27.44 -37.04
C ILE A 10 6.12 26.12 -36.79
N LEU A 11 6.24 25.15 -37.72
CA LEU A 11 5.76 23.79 -37.51
C LEU A 11 6.50 23.07 -36.37
N MET A 12 7.81 23.28 -36.23
CA MET A 12 8.61 22.69 -35.15
C MET A 12 8.35 23.34 -33.79
N ALA A 13 8.07 24.65 -33.74
CA ALA A 13 7.68 25.34 -32.52
C ALA A 13 6.29 24.91 -32.02
N CYS A 14 5.32 24.71 -32.91
CA CYS A 14 4.00 24.17 -32.55
C CYS A 14 4.05 22.71 -32.10
N ALA A 15 4.96 21.89 -32.67
CA ALA A 15 5.17 20.52 -32.23
C ALA A 15 5.82 20.43 -30.83
N LEU A 16 6.72 21.36 -30.49
CA LEU A 16 7.31 21.47 -29.15
C LEU A 16 6.31 21.99 -28.10
N LEU A 17 5.43 22.92 -28.47
CA LEU A 17 4.33 23.40 -27.60
C LEU A 17 3.27 22.33 -27.35
N ALA A 18 3.01 21.43 -28.31
CA ALA A 18 2.13 20.28 -28.12
C ALA A 18 2.72 19.20 -27.18
N PHE A 19 4.05 19.10 -27.08
CA PHE A 19 4.73 18.19 -26.16
C PHE A 19 4.80 18.72 -24.71
N LEU A 20 4.63 20.04 -24.54
CA LEU A 20 4.51 20.72 -23.25
C LEU A 20 3.07 20.92 -22.80
N ALA A 21 2.09 20.53 -23.64
CA ALA A 21 0.71 20.44 -23.19
C ALA A 21 0.67 19.36 -22.10
N PRO A 22 0.25 19.68 -20.85
CA PRO A 22 -0.01 18.65 -19.87
C PRO A 22 -1.01 17.69 -20.50
N ALA A 23 -0.61 16.43 -20.66
CA ALA A 23 -1.55 15.37 -21.00
C ALA A 23 -2.76 15.52 -20.07
N PRO A 24 -4.01 15.34 -20.53
CA PRO A 24 -5.14 15.31 -19.63
C PRO A 24 -4.77 14.28 -18.58
N ALA A 25 -4.54 14.77 -17.36
CA ALA A 25 -4.29 13.94 -16.21
C ALA A 25 -5.58 13.13 -16.06
N GLY A 26 -5.60 11.96 -16.69
CA GLY A 26 -6.48 10.89 -16.25
C GLY A 26 -6.12 10.76 -14.79
N ALA A 27 -7.02 11.22 -13.93
CA ALA A 27 -6.93 11.03 -12.51
C ALA A 27 -6.92 9.51 -12.31
N ILE A 28 -5.73 8.92 -12.32
CA ILE A 28 -5.49 7.70 -11.58
C ILE A 28 -5.76 8.10 -10.15
N SER A 29 -6.97 7.82 -9.68
CA SER A 29 -7.21 7.70 -8.25
C SER A 29 -6.26 6.60 -7.78
N MET A 30 -5.06 6.99 -7.37
CA MET A 30 -4.42 6.24 -6.30
C MET A 30 -5.36 6.48 -5.13
N ASP A 31 -6.28 5.54 -4.94
CA ASP A 31 -7.08 5.41 -3.74
C ASP A 31 -6.11 5.11 -2.60
N LYS A 32 -5.31 6.11 -2.24
CA LYS A 32 -4.76 6.25 -0.92
C LYS A 32 -5.98 6.66 -0.10
N SER A 33 -6.86 5.70 0.18
CA SER A 33 -7.83 5.81 1.25
C SER A 33 -7.06 5.84 2.58
N SER A 34 -6.28 6.89 2.75
CA SER A 34 -5.85 7.43 4.02
C SER A 34 -6.82 8.56 4.34
N THR A 35 -8.11 8.24 4.41
CA THR A 35 -9.14 9.21 4.76
C THR A 35 -9.13 9.41 6.26
N ILE A 36 -8.20 10.22 6.77
CA ILE A 36 -8.28 11.00 8.04
C ILE A 36 -8.57 10.22 9.33
N ARG A 37 -8.70 8.89 9.26
CA ARG A 37 -8.88 8.00 10.39
C ARG A 37 -7.68 7.09 10.42
N ASP A 38 -6.84 7.36 11.40
CA ASP A 38 -5.70 6.56 11.87
C ASP A 38 -6.07 5.12 12.28
N GLN A 39 -7.25 4.64 11.88
CA GLN A 39 -7.90 3.41 12.28
C GLN A 39 -8.76 2.89 11.14
N CYS A 40 -8.59 1.62 10.81
CA CYS A 40 -9.39 0.90 9.83
C CYS A 40 -10.68 0.40 10.46
N GLU A 41 -11.81 0.96 10.03
CA GLU A 41 -13.10 0.44 10.46
C GLU A 41 -13.53 -0.73 9.59
N ILE A 42 -13.84 -1.85 10.24
CA ILE A 42 -14.39 -3.03 9.58
C ILE A 42 -15.62 -3.51 10.35
N SER A 43 -16.57 -4.10 9.64
CA SER A 43 -17.81 -4.61 10.23
C SER A 43 -17.66 -6.07 10.64
N ILE A 44 -18.01 -6.39 11.89
CA ILE A 44 -18.17 -7.76 12.38
C ILE A 44 -19.64 -8.09 12.57
N GLY A 45 -20.23 -8.73 11.56
CA GLY A 45 -21.68 -8.91 11.49
C GLY A 45 -22.39 -7.55 11.48
N PRO A 46 -23.25 -7.24 12.47
CA PRO A 46 -23.92 -5.93 12.56
C PRO A 46 -23.13 -4.85 13.31
N ASP A 47 -21.97 -5.17 13.91
CA ASP A 47 -21.15 -4.21 14.67
C ASP A 47 -19.99 -3.67 13.85
N LEU A 48 -19.43 -2.56 14.31
CA LEU A 48 -18.17 -2.00 13.82
C LEU A 48 -17.05 -2.24 14.84
N ILE A 49 -15.86 -2.53 14.33
CA ILE A 49 -14.61 -2.56 15.08
C ILE A 49 -13.56 -1.72 14.36
N GLY A 50 -12.63 -1.15 15.12
CA GLY A 50 -11.56 -0.32 14.60
C GLY A 50 -10.20 -0.99 14.75
N VAL A 51 -9.51 -1.30 13.67
CA VAL A 51 -8.17 -1.90 13.69
C VAL A 51 -7.11 -0.83 13.50
N VAL A 52 -6.13 -0.78 14.39
CA VAL A 52 -4.95 0.07 14.31
C VAL A 52 -3.71 -0.80 14.42
N ALA A 53 -2.76 -0.66 13.51
CA ALA A 53 -1.48 -1.35 13.62
C ALA A 53 -0.31 -0.37 13.59
N TYR A 54 0.80 -0.72 14.26
CA TYR A 54 2.01 0.10 14.26
C TYR A 54 3.27 -0.76 14.44
N MET A 55 4.42 -0.20 14.03
CA MET A 55 5.73 -0.88 14.03
C MET A 55 6.70 -0.17 14.99
N PRO A 56 6.77 -0.57 16.28
CA PRO A 56 7.53 0.16 17.30
C PRO A 56 9.02 0.37 16.94
N ASP A 57 9.62 -0.58 16.22
CA ASP A 57 11.05 -0.54 15.87
C ASP A 57 11.36 0.29 14.61
N ARG A 58 10.34 0.72 13.86
CA ARG A 58 10.52 1.35 12.53
C ARG A 58 9.87 2.71 12.41
N SER A 59 8.61 2.85 12.82
CA SER A 59 7.89 4.12 12.73
C SER A 59 6.83 4.24 13.81
N ARG A 60 6.44 5.48 14.11
CA ARG A 60 5.28 5.78 14.98
C ARG A 60 3.99 5.91 14.19
N ASP A 61 4.05 5.66 12.89
CA ASP A 61 2.91 5.78 11.99
C ASP A 61 1.95 4.63 12.23
N ARG A 62 0.67 4.92 12.01
CA ARG A 62 -0.40 3.93 12.09
C ARG A 62 -0.68 3.39 10.70
N PHE A 63 -0.76 2.07 10.62
CA PHE A 63 -0.99 1.31 9.41
C PHE A 63 -2.32 0.57 9.49
N CYS A 64 -2.87 0.36 8.31
CA CYS A 64 -4.18 -0.21 8.09
C CYS A 64 -4.02 -1.53 7.33
N GLY A 65 -3.62 -1.47 6.06
CA GLY A 65 -3.41 -2.67 5.24
C GLY A 65 -1.96 -2.95 4.89
N ASP A 66 -1.10 -1.92 4.81
CA ASP A 66 0.22 -2.06 4.19
C ASP A 66 1.35 -1.70 5.15
N PHE A 67 2.20 -2.68 5.45
CA PHE A 67 3.41 -2.50 6.23
C PHE A 67 4.64 -2.43 5.30
N PRO A 68 5.48 -1.39 5.40
CA PRO A 68 6.59 -1.16 4.47
C PRO A 68 7.75 -2.15 4.63
N SER A 69 7.85 -2.81 5.77
CA SER A 69 8.93 -3.76 6.07
C SER A 69 8.46 -4.87 7.01
N THR A 70 9.20 -5.97 7.04
CA THR A 70 9.09 -7.03 8.05
C THR A 70 9.57 -6.55 9.43
N GLY A 71 9.17 -7.28 10.48
CA GLY A 71 9.54 -7.03 11.87
C GLY A 71 8.35 -7.13 12.82
N ARG A 72 8.56 -6.61 14.04
CA ARG A 72 7.55 -6.56 15.09
C ARG A 72 6.40 -5.63 14.73
N ILE A 73 5.19 -6.17 14.66
CA ILE A 73 3.97 -5.42 14.41
C ILE A 73 3.03 -5.63 15.60
N ILE A 74 2.52 -4.52 16.13
CA ILE A 74 1.49 -4.53 17.16
C ILE A 74 0.19 -4.10 16.52
N LEU A 75 -0.81 -4.98 16.57
CA LEU A 75 -2.17 -4.73 16.10
C LEU A 75 -3.10 -4.55 17.30
N THR A 76 -3.91 -3.52 17.27
CA THR A 76 -4.91 -3.21 18.29
C THR A 76 -6.28 -3.14 17.64
N ILE A 77 -7.19 -3.98 18.10
CA ILE A 77 -8.58 -4.03 17.66
C ILE A 77 -9.42 -3.33 18.72
N ASP A 78 -10.06 -2.24 18.35
CA ASP A 78 -10.96 -1.44 19.16
C ASP A 78 -12.41 -1.91 18.95
N LEU A 79 -13.04 -2.30 20.05
CA LEU A 79 -14.42 -2.75 20.11
C LEU A 79 -15.32 -1.52 20.29
N ILE A 80 -15.64 -0.88 19.15
CA ILE A 80 -16.46 0.33 19.10
C ILE A 80 -17.85 0.06 19.67
N ALA A 81 -18.44 -1.09 19.35
CA ALA A 81 -19.72 -1.52 19.92
C ALA A 81 -19.54 -2.09 21.34
N GLU A 82 -20.27 -1.53 22.31
CA GLU A 82 -20.21 -1.95 23.73
C GLU A 82 -20.51 -3.45 23.91
N ARG A 83 -21.44 -3.99 23.12
CA ARG A 83 -21.84 -5.40 23.22
C ARG A 83 -20.70 -6.38 22.93
N LEU A 84 -19.73 -6.00 22.09
CA LEU A 84 -18.58 -6.85 21.77
C LEU A 84 -17.64 -7.05 22.97
N ARG A 85 -17.66 -6.15 23.96
CA ARG A 85 -16.76 -6.19 25.13
C ARG A 85 -17.08 -7.33 26.09
N GLU A 86 -18.33 -7.77 26.09
CA GLU A 86 -18.81 -8.89 26.90
C GLU A 86 -18.68 -10.24 26.17
N LEU A 87 -18.43 -10.22 24.86
CA LEU A 87 -18.30 -11.43 24.05
C LEU A 87 -16.84 -11.92 24.04
N PRO A 88 -16.63 -13.25 24.06
CA PRO A 88 -15.31 -13.81 23.81
C PRO A 88 -14.92 -13.59 22.34
N ILE A 89 -13.79 -12.90 22.15
CA ILE A 89 -13.17 -12.63 20.86
C ILE A 89 -11.95 -13.53 20.69
N ASP A 90 -11.89 -14.28 19.60
CA ASP A 90 -10.69 -14.97 19.14
C ASP A 90 -10.08 -14.27 17.92
N VAL A 91 -8.76 -14.32 17.86
CA VAL A 91 -7.99 -13.73 16.78
C VAL A 91 -7.03 -14.77 16.25
N ARG A 92 -7.03 -14.96 14.94
CA ARG A 92 -6.10 -15.85 14.25
C ARG A 92 -5.45 -15.12 13.10
N ILE A 93 -4.13 -15.19 13.03
CA ILE A 93 -3.35 -14.64 11.94
C ILE A 93 -2.90 -15.81 11.05
N VAL A 94 -3.15 -15.68 9.76
CA VAL A 94 -2.72 -16.64 8.74
C VAL A 94 -1.86 -15.96 7.70
N LYS A 95 -0.92 -16.71 7.14
CA LYS A 95 -0.15 -16.31 5.97
C LYS A 95 -0.85 -16.79 4.71
N GLU A 96 -1.07 -15.89 3.77
CA GLU A 96 -1.78 -16.22 2.54
C GLU A 96 -0.84 -16.82 1.49
N PRO A 97 -1.31 -17.83 0.73
CA PRO A 97 -0.60 -18.27 -0.46
C PRO A 97 -0.62 -17.18 -1.53
N ALA A 98 0.48 -17.05 -2.27
CA ALA A 98 0.62 -16.03 -3.30
C ALA A 98 -0.52 -16.10 -4.34
N GLY A 99 -1.23 -14.98 -4.53
CA GLY A 99 -2.31 -14.86 -5.51
C GLY A 99 -3.64 -15.50 -5.09
N ARG A 100 -3.80 -15.94 -3.84
CA ARG A 100 -5.08 -16.45 -3.32
C ARG A 100 -5.36 -15.91 -1.92
N SER A 101 -6.48 -15.20 -1.78
CA SER A 101 -7.04 -14.82 -0.49
C SER A 101 -7.81 -16.00 0.12
N LEU A 102 -7.50 -16.33 1.37
CA LEU A 102 -8.20 -17.36 2.14
C LEU A 102 -9.55 -16.83 2.66
N THR A 103 -10.58 -17.66 2.71
CA THR A 103 -11.88 -17.30 3.30
C THR A 103 -12.09 -18.08 4.60
N GLU A 104 -13.10 -17.71 5.39
CA GLU A 104 -13.48 -18.42 6.62
C GLU A 104 -13.85 -19.89 6.38
N GLU A 105 -14.26 -20.20 5.15
CA GLU A 105 -14.65 -21.54 4.68
C GLU A 105 -13.45 -22.41 4.29
N ASP A 106 -12.27 -21.82 4.07
CA ASP A 106 -11.05 -22.54 3.74
C ASP A 106 -10.45 -23.22 4.98
N ASP A 107 -9.62 -24.25 4.78
CA ASP A 107 -8.81 -24.81 5.86
C ASP A 107 -7.66 -23.86 6.21
N LEU A 108 -7.88 -23.08 7.27
CA LEU A 108 -6.95 -22.07 7.77
C LEU A 108 -5.83 -22.68 8.64
N ALA A 109 -5.97 -23.92 9.11
CA ALA A 109 -5.00 -24.58 9.99
C ALA A 109 -3.56 -24.64 9.41
N PRO A 110 -3.33 -25.07 8.15
CA PRO A 110 -1.98 -25.14 7.58
C PRO A 110 -1.31 -23.78 7.38
N PHE A 111 -2.08 -22.70 7.31
CA PHE A 111 -1.60 -21.34 7.06
C PHE A 111 -1.48 -20.49 8.32
N THR A 112 -1.90 -21.02 9.47
CA THR A 112 -1.95 -20.28 10.73
C THR A 112 -0.54 -20.06 11.29
N ILE A 113 -0.17 -18.79 11.48
CA ILE A 113 1.10 -18.41 12.09
C ILE A 113 0.96 -18.05 13.57
N ALA A 114 -0.20 -17.52 13.98
CA ALA A 114 -0.47 -17.14 15.35
C ALA A 114 -1.96 -17.27 15.67
N THR A 115 -2.27 -17.77 16.87
CA THR A 115 -3.63 -17.91 17.37
C THR A 115 -3.70 -17.35 18.78
N PHE A 116 -4.70 -16.51 19.02
CA PHE A 116 -4.99 -15.91 20.31
C PHE A 116 -6.32 -16.47 20.80
N SER A 117 -6.28 -17.17 21.94
CA SER A 117 -7.44 -17.87 22.46
C SER A 117 -8.62 -16.92 22.76
N PRO A 118 -9.87 -17.40 22.65
CA PRO A 118 -11.05 -16.60 22.93
C PRO A 118 -11.00 -16.01 24.34
N ARG A 119 -11.05 -14.68 24.45
CA ARG A 119 -11.10 -13.95 25.73
C ARG A 119 -12.08 -12.80 25.66
N ARG A 120 -12.63 -12.42 26.82
CA ARG A 120 -13.47 -11.24 26.95
C ARG A 120 -12.61 -10.02 27.24
N TYR A 121 -12.92 -8.90 26.62
CA TYR A 121 -12.15 -7.66 26.71
C TYR A 121 -13.04 -6.51 27.20
N PRO A 122 -13.33 -6.45 28.52
CA PRO A 122 -14.19 -5.40 29.08
C PRO A 122 -13.62 -3.99 28.89
N GLY A 123 -12.30 -3.87 28.71
CA GLY A 123 -11.63 -2.60 28.38
C GLY A 123 -11.83 -2.12 26.94
N GLY A 124 -12.49 -2.90 26.09
CA GLY A 124 -12.82 -2.49 24.72
C GLY A 124 -11.67 -2.56 23.71
N ALA A 125 -10.50 -3.07 24.08
CA ALA A 125 -9.37 -3.20 23.16
C ALA A 125 -8.73 -4.58 23.25
N VAL A 126 -8.43 -5.17 22.09
CA VAL A 126 -7.67 -6.41 21.93
C VAL A 126 -6.32 -6.06 21.33
N THR A 127 -5.24 -6.31 22.07
CA THR A 127 -3.88 -6.07 21.56
C THR A 127 -3.23 -7.40 21.22
N VAL A 128 -2.72 -7.48 20.00
CA VAL A 128 -2.07 -8.63 19.40
C VAL A 128 -0.69 -8.21 18.92
N GLU A 129 0.35 -8.93 19.35
CA GLU A 129 1.72 -8.67 18.95
C GLU A 129 2.28 -9.92 18.27
N HIS A 130 2.92 -9.72 17.11
CA HIS A 130 3.62 -10.78 16.39
C HIS A 130 4.83 -10.21 15.64
N ASP A 131 5.88 -11.03 15.53
CA ASP A 131 7.09 -10.69 14.76
C ASP A 131 7.03 -11.36 13.39
N PHE A 132 6.85 -10.55 12.35
CA PHE A 132 6.70 -11.03 10.98
C PHE A 132 8.07 -11.05 10.30
N THR A 133 8.65 -12.24 10.15
CA THR A 133 9.98 -12.41 9.55
C THR A 133 9.96 -12.47 8.02
N GLU A 134 8.81 -12.79 7.43
CA GLU A 134 8.68 -13.02 5.99
C GLU A 134 7.76 -11.98 5.33
N THR A 135 8.19 -11.47 4.19
CA THR A 135 7.36 -10.63 3.31
C THR A 135 6.25 -11.46 2.70
N GLY A 136 5.05 -10.90 2.59
CA GLY A 136 3.91 -11.54 1.95
C GLY A 136 2.57 -10.96 2.37
N ASP A 137 1.51 -11.58 1.87
CA ASP A 137 0.13 -11.26 2.24
C ASP A 137 -0.30 -12.09 3.43
N TYR A 138 -1.01 -11.46 4.35
CA TYR A 138 -1.50 -12.04 5.59
C TYR A 138 -2.96 -11.68 5.77
N ALA A 139 -3.66 -12.49 6.54
CA ALA A 139 -5.02 -12.20 6.95
C ALA A 139 -5.21 -12.48 8.43
N MET A 140 -5.88 -11.55 9.10
CA MET A 140 -6.35 -11.71 10.46
C MET A 140 -7.84 -12.06 10.42
N PHE A 141 -8.20 -13.19 11.01
CA PHE A 141 -9.57 -13.60 11.23
C PHE A 141 -9.93 -13.28 12.68
N ILE A 142 -10.93 -12.41 12.83
CA ILE A 142 -11.44 -11.95 14.12
C ILE A 142 -12.81 -12.58 14.29
N THR A 143 -12.97 -13.46 15.26
CA THR A 143 -14.25 -14.12 15.53
C THR A 143 -14.81 -13.65 16.86
N ALA A 144 -16.05 -13.19 16.84
CA ALA A 144 -16.85 -12.96 18.02
C ALA A 144 -17.79 -14.16 18.23
N THR A 145 -17.78 -14.73 19.43
CA THR A 145 -18.74 -15.78 19.80
C THR A 145 -19.82 -15.18 20.68
N GLU A 146 -21.06 -15.21 20.19
CA GLU A 146 -22.23 -14.68 20.90
C GLU A 146 -22.69 -15.62 22.02
N ALA A 147 -23.47 -15.11 22.98
CA ALA A 147 -24.06 -15.94 24.05
C ALA A 147 -24.99 -17.05 23.51
N SER A 148 -25.55 -16.86 22.31
CA SER A 148 -26.34 -17.86 21.58
C SER A 148 -25.51 -19.05 21.06
N GLY A 149 -24.18 -18.96 21.10
CA GLY A 149 -23.25 -19.90 20.47
C GLY A 149 -22.95 -19.59 19.00
N THR A 150 -23.54 -18.54 18.44
CA THR A 150 -23.28 -18.12 17.05
C THR A 150 -21.89 -17.49 16.96
N ARG A 151 -21.06 -18.01 16.04
CA ARG A 151 -19.75 -17.43 15.72
C ARG A 151 -19.86 -16.50 14.52
N ARG A 152 -19.38 -15.28 14.68
CA ARG A 152 -19.29 -14.28 13.62
C ARG A 152 -17.83 -13.96 13.41
N THR A 153 -17.29 -14.41 12.28
CA THR A 153 -15.91 -14.11 11.92
C THR A 153 -15.89 -12.96 10.93
N THR A 154 -14.79 -12.22 10.92
CA THR A 154 -14.49 -11.18 9.95
C THR A 154 -13.04 -11.27 9.58
N ARG A 155 -12.78 -11.08 8.29
CA ARG A 155 -11.47 -11.13 7.70
C ARG A 155 -10.90 -9.73 7.53
N PHE A 156 -9.66 -9.54 7.97
CA PHE A 156 -8.87 -8.33 7.76
C PHE A 156 -7.57 -8.70 7.04
N GLY A 157 -7.46 -8.35 5.76
CA GLY A 157 -6.27 -8.61 4.95
C GLY A 157 -5.24 -7.49 5.07
N PHE A 158 -3.97 -7.85 5.18
CA PHE A 158 -2.86 -6.90 5.22
C PHE A 158 -1.59 -7.50 4.59
N SER A 159 -0.74 -6.64 4.03
CA SER A 159 0.49 -7.02 3.36
C SER A 159 1.71 -6.53 4.14
N VAL A 160 2.68 -7.41 4.35
CA VAL A 160 3.94 -7.10 5.05
C VAL A 160 5.09 -7.11 4.05
N GLY A 161 5.88 -6.03 4.04
CA GLY A 161 7.12 -5.94 3.28
C GLY A 161 7.08 -5.04 2.04
N GLY A 162 6.12 -4.11 1.99
CA GLY A 162 6.13 -2.92 1.12
C GLY A 162 6.13 -3.21 -0.39
N PRO A 163 5.09 -2.82 -1.15
CA PRO A 163 5.11 -2.99 -2.59
C PRO A 163 6.22 -2.17 -3.26
N LEU A 164 6.74 -2.67 -4.38
CA LEU A 164 7.85 -2.09 -5.17
C LEU A 164 7.64 -0.59 -5.53
N GLN A 165 6.39 -0.16 -5.54
CA GLN A 165 5.94 1.23 -5.71
C GLN A 165 6.59 2.22 -4.73
N PHE A 166 6.96 1.79 -3.52
CA PHE A 166 7.73 2.65 -2.59
C PHE A 166 9.10 3.05 -3.17
N TYR A 167 9.70 2.22 -4.03
CA TYR A 167 10.98 2.50 -4.69
C TYR A 167 10.81 3.08 -6.10
N ALA A 168 9.60 3.09 -6.66
CA ALA A 168 9.36 3.52 -8.02
C ALA A 168 9.69 5.00 -8.25
N THR A 169 9.40 5.88 -7.28
CA THR A 169 9.73 7.31 -7.36
C THR A 169 11.24 7.54 -7.38
N ALA A 170 11.99 6.85 -6.53
CA ALA A 170 13.45 6.90 -6.52
C ALA A 170 14.05 6.37 -7.83
N PHE A 171 13.50 5.28 -8.36
CA PHE A 171 13.91 4.71 -9.63
C PHE A 171 13.65 5.66 -10.81
N LEU A 172 12.44 6.21 -10.91
CA LEU A 172 12.08 7.18 -11.95
C LEU A 172 12.94 8.45 -11.87
N ALA A 173 13.20 8.95 -10.66
CA ALA A 173 14.10 10.08 -10.45
C ALA A 173 15.53 9.75 -10.91
N GLY A 174 16.03 8.55 -10.59
CA GLY A 174 17.34 8.08 -11.04
C GLY A 174 17.44 7.99 -12.57
N VAL A 175 16.42 7.43 -13.23
CA VAL A 175 16.34 7.36 -14.71
C VAL A 175 16.31 8.75 -15.33
N PHE A 176 15.54 9.68 -14.77
CA PHE A 176 15.47 11.05 -15.24
C PHE A 176 16.83 11.77 -15.13
N LEU A 177 17.49 11.67 -13.97
CA LEU A 177 18.81 12.25 -13.75
C LEU A 177 19.86 11.65 -14.68
N ALA A 178 19.87 10.33 -14.85
CA ALA A 178 20.78 9.66 -15.78
C ALA A 178 20.55 10.12 -17.23
N GLY A 179 19.29 10.25 -17.65
CA GLY A 179 18.92 10.77 -18.97
C GLY A 179 19.39 12.21 -19.19
N ALA A 180 19.23 13.08 -18.20
CA ALA A 180 19.71 14.47 -18.25
C ALA A 180 21.23 14.55 -18.38
N VAL A 181 21.97 13.75 -17.60
CA VAL A 181 23.44 13.66 -17.68
C VAL A 181 23.88 13.13 -19.05
N PHE A 182 23.22 12.11 -19.57
CA PHE A 182 23.52 11.55 -20.88
C PHE A 182 23.28 12.55 -22.02
N ALA A 183 22.17 13.28 -21.97
CA ALA A 183 21.86 14.33 -22.94
C ALA A 183 22.89 15.47 -22.90
N TYR A 184 23.28 15.90 -21.70
CA TYR A 184 24.33 16.89 -21.50
C TYR A 184 25.66 16.43 -22.11
N TRP A 185 26.08 15.19 -21.82
CA TRP A 185 27.34 14.62 -22.32
C TRP A 185 27.36 14.48 -23.86
N ARG A 186 26.20 14.16 -24.46
CA ARG A 186 26.06 14.11 -25.92
C ARG A 186 26.18 15.50 -26.55
N HIS A 187 25.63 16.53 -25.93
CA HIS A 187 25.70 17.90 -26.45
C HIS A 187 27.11 18.48 -26.34
N SER A 188 27.77 18.33 -25.19
CA SER A 188 29.13 18.83 -24.98
C SER A 188 30.15 18.19 -25.92
N ASN A 189 30.02 16.88 -26.19
CA ASN A 189 30.89 16.19 -27.15
C ASN A 189 30.60 16.56 -28.62
N GLY A 190 29.43 17.12 -28.91
CA GLY A 190 29.08 17.67 -30.23
C GLY A 190 29.80 18.98 -30.54
N GLU A 191 29.93 19.87 -29.55
CA GLU A 191 30.61 21.17 -29.71
C GLU A 191 32.13 21.00 -29.92
N VAL A 192 32.76 20.02 -29.26
CA VAL A 192 34.19 19.73 -29.43
C VAL A 192 34.54 19.26 -30.85
N LYS A 193 33.62 18.56 -31.53
CA LYS A 193 33.82 18.10 -32.92
C LYS A 193 33.61 19.22 -33.94
N GLY A 194 32.78 20.22 -33.63
CA GLY A 194 32.58 21.41 -34.46
C GLY A 194 33.76 22.38 -34.40
N ALA A 195 34.43 22.48 -33.25
CA ALA A 195 35.59 23.35 -33.06
C ALA A 195 36.86 22.84 -33.78
N ARG A 196 37.07 21.51 -33.87
CA ARG A 196 38.27 20.92 -34.51
C ARG A 196 38.22 20.90 -36.05
N ARG A 197 37.07 21.15 -36.68
CA ARG A 197 36.94 21.20 -38.16
C ARG A 197 37.12 22.60 -38.75
N ARG A 198 37.45 23.59 -37.91
CA ARG A 198 37.61 25.01 -38.27
C ARG A 198 39.03 25.54 -38.02
N ILE A 199 40.01 24.63 -38.04
CA ILE A 199 41.46 24.89 -38.04
C ILE A 199 42.04 24.16 -39.24
#